data_AF-A0A6A5V0V6-F1
#
_entry.id   AF-A0A6A5V0V6-F1
#
_cell.length_a   1.000
_cell.length_b   1.000
_cell.length_c   1.000
_cell.angle_alpha   90.00
_cell.angle_beta   90.00
_cell.angle_gamma   90.00
#
_symmetry.space_group_name_H-M   'P 1'
#
loop_
_entity.id
_entity.type
_entity.pdbx_description
1 polymer ?
#
loop_
_entity_poly.entity_id
_entity_poly.type
_entity_poly.pdbx_seq_one_letter_code
_entity_poly.pdbx_strand_id
1 'polypeptide(L)'
;MSTDILGVPHAVIRADEYIGYKIPKGAGAMWNVWAVHMDPIRHPDPRRFDPARYIDDHQTAAEAASNPDASKRDHFVFGAGRRLCQGMHIGERSLFLSMSRLLWAFSFQKADDADGKEIVPDADNLTEGLFVLPKAFPEKLYQEMLKESRR
;
A
#
# COMPACT_ATOMS: atom_id res chain seq x y z
N MET A 1 1.88 3.51 5.85
CA MET A 1 2.82 3.86 4.76
C MET A 1 2.47 3.03 3.54
N SER A 2 2.61 3.53 2.31
CA SER A 2 2.45 2.70 1.11
C SER A 2 3.64 1.75 0.93
N THR A 3 3.42 0.55 0.38
CA THR A 3 4.49 -0.45 0.13
C THR A 3 5.51 0.06 -0.89
N ASP A 4 5.10 0.92 -1.81
CA ASP A 4 5.97 1.67 -2.72
C ASP A 4 5.74 3.16 -2.48
N ILE A 5 6.81 3.92 -2.30
CA ILE A 5 6.79 5.35 -2.05
C ILE A 5 7.13 6.18 -3.31
N LEU A 6 7.73 5.56 -4.33
CA LEU A 6 8.23 6.22 -5.54
C LEU A 6 8.05 5.34 -6.77
N GLY A 7 7.58 5.91 -7.88
CA GLY A 7 7.44 5.13 -9.11
C GLY A 7 8.76 4.57 -9.64
N VAL A 8 8.68 3.48 -10.40
CA VAL A 8 9.82 3.02 -11.20
C VAL A 8 10.27 4.17 -12.13
N PRO A 9 11.55 4.58 -12.09
CA PRO A 9 12.01 5.70 -12.90
C PRO A 9 11.81 5.43 -14.39
N HIS A 10 11.25 6.41 -15.08
CA HIS A 10 11.15 6.45 -16.54
C HIS A 10 12.19 7.42 -17.11
N ALA A 11 12.57 7.22 -18.37
CA ALA A 11 13.42 8.16 -19.11
C ALA A 11 12.59 8.89 -20.17
N VAL A 12 12.76 10.21 -20.22
CA VAL A 12 12.08 11.08 -21.18
C VAL A 12 12.72 10.92 -22.56
N ILE A 13 11.96 10.49 -23.57
CA ILE A 13 12.51 10.13 -24.89
C ILE A 13 12.70 11.33 -25.85
N ARG A 14 12.05 12.46 -25.56
CA ARG A 14 12.14 13.74 -26.27
C ARG A 14 11.94 14.87 -25.28
N ALA A 15 12.53 16.04 -25.53
CA ALA A 15 12.29 17.20 -24.66
C ALA A 15 10.79 17.52 -24.59
N ASP A 16 10.33 17.92 -23.41
CA ASP A 16 8.93 18.21 -23.13
C ASP A 16 8.79 19.38 -22.15
N GLU A 17 7.57 19.83 -21.89
CA GLU A 17 7.26 20.85 -20.90
C GLU A 17 6.06 20.42 -20.05
N TYR A 18 6.15 20.63 -18.73
CA TYR A 18 5.05 20.35 -17.81
C TYR A 18 4.92 21.48 -16.79
N ILE A 19 3.75 22.13 -16.71
CA ILE A 19 3.47 23.26 -15.79
C ILE A 19 4.56 24.36 -15.92
N GLY A 20 4.98 24.68 -17.15
CA GLY A 20 6.03 25.68 -17.40
C GLY A 20 7.47 25.21 -17.15
N TYR A 21 7.69 23.99 -16.67
CA TYR A 21 9.01 23.42 -16.46
C TYR A 21 9.48 22.66 -17.71
N LYS A 22 10.65 23.01 -18.24
CA LYS A 22 11.30 22.28 -19.34
C LYS A 22 11.91 20.99 -18.83
N ILE A 23 11.57 19.88 -19.48
CA ILE A 23 12.04 18.53 -19.19
C ILE A 23 12.92 18.05 -20.36
N PRO A 24 14.25 17.98 -20.19
CA PRO A 24 15.14 17.57 -21.27
C PRO A 24 14.94 16.11 -21.71
N LYS A 25 15.28 15.83 -22.97
CA LYS A 25 15.47 14.44 -23.43
C LYS A 25 16.51 13.74 -22.56
N GLY A 26 16.22 12.52 -22.13
CA GLY A 26 17.07 11.71 -21.27
C GLY A 26 16.88 11.96 -19.78
N ALA A 27 16.09 12.96 -19.37
CA ALA A 27 15.81 13.19 -17.95
C ALA A 27 15.08 12.00 -17.32
N GLY A 28 15.45 11.68 -16.09
CA GLY A 28 14.72 10.74 -15.25
C GLY A 28 13.42 11.36 -14.75
N ALA A 29 12.32 10.65 -14.88
CA ALA A 29 11.00 11.03 -14.40
C ALA A 29 10.48 9.96 -13.45
N MET A 30 10.05 10.39 -12.27
CA MET A 30 9.57 9.52 -11.22
C MET A 30 8.37 10.21 -10.57
N TRP A 31 7.25 9.51 -10.41
CA TRP A 31 6.16 10.05 -9.59
C TRP A 31 6.44 9.81 -8.12
N ASN A 32 5.92 10.69 -7.28
CA ASN A 32 6.00 10.58 -5.84
C ASN A 32 4.69 9.96 -5.31
N VAL A 33 4.65 8.63 -5.19
CA VAL A 33 3.46 7.90 -4.72
C VAL A 33 3.11 8.35 -3.30
N TRP A 34 4.14 8.50 -2.46
CA TRP A 34 4.00 8.95 -1.09
C TRP A 34 3.27 10.29 -0.97
N ALA A 35 3.68 11.30 -1.74
CA ALA A 35 3.06 12.62 -1.72
C ALA A 35 1.59 12.57 -2.13
N VAL A 36 1.23 11.74 -3.11
CA VAL A 36 -0.17 11.59 -3.53
C VAL A 36 -1.02 10.93 -2.43
N HIS A 37 -0.48 9.92 -1.75
CA HIS A 37 -1.18 9.25 -0.65
C HIS A 37 -1.24 10.07 0.63
N MET A 38 -0.29 10.97 0.84
CA MET A 38 -0.24 11.87 1.98
C MET A 38 -0.91 13.23 1.75
N ASP A 39 -1.51 13.45 0.57
CA ASP A 39 -2.27 14.66 0.29
C ASP A 39 -3.57 14.69 1.12
N PRO A 40 -3.72 15.61 2.09
CA PRO A 40 -4.91 15.68 2.93
C PRO A 40 -6.17 16.11 2.17
N ILE A 41 -6.04 16.74 0.99
CA ILE A 41 -7.17 17.08 0.12
C ILE A 41 -7.78 15.79 -0.45
N ARG A 42 -6.92 14.82 -0.79
CA ARG A 42 -7.34 13.53 -1.31
C ARG A 42 -7.74 12.55 -0.21
N HIS A 43 -6.92 12.47 0.84
CA HIS A 43 -7.08 11.53 1.94
C HIS A 43 -7.09 12.30 3.27
N PRO A 44 -8.27 12.72 3.77
CA PRO A 44 -8.38 13.34 5.09
C PRO A 44 -7.73 12.48 6.17
N ASP A 45 -6.86 13.05 7.02
CA ASP A 45 -6.03 12.32 7.98
C ASP A 45 -5.24 11.15 7.34
N PRO A 46 -4.34 11.41 6.38
CA PRO A 46 -3.76 10.36 5.53
C PRO A 46 -2.87 9.37 6.29
N ARG A 47 -2.39 9.76 7.48
CA ARG A 47 -1.58 8.92 8.37
C ARG A 47 -2.42 8.00 9.25
N ARG A 48 -3.73 8.23 9.37
CA ARG A 48 -4.64 7.37 10.13
C ARG A 48 -4.99 6.13 9.31
N PHE A 49 -4.76 4.95 9.88
CA PHE A 49 -5.26 3.70 9.33
C PHE A 49 -6.79 3.64 9.52
N ASP A 50 -7.52 3.83 8.44
CA ASP A 50 -8.99 3.78 8.42
C ASP A 50 -9.48 3.02 7.17
N PRO A 51 -9.76 1.71 7.28
CA PRO A 51 -10.28 0.91 6.18
C PRO A 51 -11.65 1.39 5.67
N ALA A 52 -12.47 2.02 6.52
CA ALA A 52 -13.82 2.44 6.17
C ALA A 52 -13.83 3.56 5.11
N ARG A 53 -12.68 4.23 4.90
CA ARG A 53 -12.49 5.19 3.80
C ARG A 53 -12.84 4.62 2.43
N TYR A 54 -12.70 3.31 2.25
CA TYR A 54 -12.94 2.62 0.98
C TYR A 54 -14.22 1.76 0.99
N ILE A 55 -15.12 1.96 1.96
CA ILE A 55 -16.31 1.09 2.13
C ILE A 55 -17.26 1.10 0.91
N ASP A 56 -17.34 2.25 0.23
CA ASP A 56 -18.17 2.46 -0.96
C ASP A 56 -17.37 2.33 -2.28
N ASP A 57 -16.10 1.92 -2.21
CA ASP A 57 -15.32 1.60 -3.41
C ASP A 57 -15.54 0.12 -3.76
N HIS A 58 -16.07 -0.11 -4.95
CA HIS A 58 -16.39 -1.45 -5.47
C HIS A 58 -15.53 -1.84 -6.66
N GLN A 59 -14.51 -1.04 -6.98
CA GLN A 59 -13.57 -1.34 -8.05
C GLN A 59 -12.60 -2.44 -7.59
N THR A 60 -12.28 -3.34 -8.51
CA THR A 60 -11.06 -4.15 -8.39
C THR A 60 -9.82 -3.25 -8.54
N ALA A 61 -8.67 -3.71 -8.05
CA ALA A 61 -7.39 -3.04 -8.20
C ALA A 61 -7.09 -2.66 -9.66
N ALA A 62 -7.54 -3.46 -10.63
CA ALA A 62 -7.31 -3.18 -12.04
C ALA A 62 -8.26 -2.14 -12.64
N GLU A 63 -9.52 -2.15 -12.22
CA GLU A 63 -10.47 -1.10 -12.59
C GLU A 63 -10.03 0.23 -12.00
N ALA A 64 -9.67 0.25 -10.72
CA ALA A 64 -9.14 1.44 -10.05
C ALA A 64 -7.84 1.92 -10.70
N ALA A 65 -6.86 1.04 -10.96
CA ALA A 65 -5.59 1.44 -11.56
C ALA A 65 -5.72 1.97 -13.00
N SER A 66 -6.74 1.50 -13.73
CA SER A 66 -7.03 1.90 -15.11
C SER A 66 -8.07 3.03 -15.21
N ASN A 67 -8.60 3.52 -14.08
CA ASN A 67 -9.64 4.53 -14.08
C ASN A 67 -9.10 5.84 -14.69
N PRO A 68 -9.77 6.40 -15.71
CA PRO A 68 -9.35 7.66 -16.33
C PRO A 68 -9.47 8.85 -15.38
N ASP A 69 -10.35 8.77 -14.39
CA ASP A 69 -10.47 9.75 -13.33
C ASP A 69 -9.51 9.38 -12.18
N ALA A 70 -8.40 10.11 -12.11
CA ALA A 70 -7.38 9.90 -11.09
C ALA A 70 -7.93 10.07 -9.66
N SER A 71 -9.04 10.78 -9.44
CA SER A 71 -9.67 10.92 -8.12
C SER A 71 -10.38 9.65 -7.65
N LYS A 72 -10.82 8.81 -8.59
CA LYS A 72 -11.52 7.54 -8.33
C LYS A 72 -10.58 6.34 -8.14
N ARG A 73 -9.28 6.58 -8.20
CA ARG A 73 -8.28 5.55 -7.92
C ARG A 73 -8.12 5.38 -6.41
N ASP A 74 -8.19 4.17 -5.91
CA ASP A 74 -7.91 3.87 -4.51
C ASP A 74 -6.44 4.22 -4.14
N HIS A 75 -5.50 3.85 -5.00
CA HIS A 75 -4.08 4.08 -4.80
C HIS A 75 -3.24 4.10 -6.10
N PHE A 76 -1.98 4.51 -5.97
CA PHE A 76 -1.03 4.62 -7.10
C PHE A 76 0.15 3.63 -7.02
N VAL A 77 0.14 2.68 -6.08
CA VAL A 77 1.20 1.65 -5.93
C VAL A 77 1.38 0.80 -7.20
N PHE A 78 0.30 0.51 -7.95
CA PHE A 78 0.41 -0.23 -9.22
C PHE A 78 0.84 0.62 -10.41
N GLY A 79 1.12 1.90 -10.18
CA GLY A 79 1.57 2.87 -11.16
C GLY A 79 0.46 3.50 -12.00
N ALA A 80 0.77 3.91 -13.23
CA ALA A 80 -0.16 4.60 -14.13
C ALA A 80 0.29 4.49 -15.60
N GLY A 81 -0.68 4.69 -16.51
CA GLY A 81 -0.45 4.72 -17.94
C GLY A 81 0.05 3.39 -18.53
N ARG A 82 0.87 3.48 -19.58
CA ARG A 82 1.35 2.29 -20.34
C ARG A 82 2.25 1.34 -19.55
N ARG A 83 2.68 1.71 -18.34
CA ARG A 83 3.59 0.92 -17.48
C ARG A 83 2.91 0.50 -16.17
N LEU A 84 1.59 0.38 -16.19
CA LEU A 84 0.82 -0.21 -15.10
C LEU A 84 1.31 -1.63 -14.76
N CYS A 85 1.28 -1.96 -13.46
CA CYS A 85 1.71 -3.25 -12.94
C CYS A 85 0.89 -4.40 -13.54
N GLN A 86 1.49 -5.19 -14.42
CA GLN A 86 0.81 -6.33 -15.05
C GLN A 86 0.41 -7.43 -14.04
N GLY A 87 1.04 -7.46 -12.86
CA GLY A 87 0.77 -8.42 -11.79
C GLY A 87 -0.35 -8.02 -10.83
N MET A 88 -1.00 -6.87 -11.01
CA MET A 88 -1.95 -6.31 -10.03
C MET A 88 -3.07 -7.28 -9.64
N HIS A 89 -3.65 -8.01 -10.62
CA HIS A 89 -4.71 -8.98 -10.36
C HIS A 89 -4.25 -10.16 -9.48
N ILE A 90 -3.00 -10.59 -9.67
CA ILE A 90 -2.40 -11.67 -8.88
C ILE A 90 -2.12 -11.14 -7.48
N GLY A 91 -1.56 -9.93 -7.37
CA GLY A 91 -1.27 -9.26 -6.10
C GLY A 91 -2.51 -9.09 -5.23
N GLU A 92 -3.56 -8.49 -5.78
CA GLU A 92 -4.85 -8.26 -5.10
C GLU A 92 -5.45 -9.58 -4.59
N ARG A 93 -5.60 -10.59 -5.46
CA ARG A 93 -6.21 -11.87 -5.09
C ARG A 93 -5.37 -12.63 -4.07
N SER A 94 -4.04 -12.60 -4.20
CA SER A 94 -3.13 -13.27 -3.27
C SER A 94 -3.18 -12.61 -1.89
N LEU A 95 -3.23 -11.28 -1.83
CA LEU A 95 -3.35 -10.54 -0.57
C LEU A 95 -4.69 -10.82 0.09
N PHE A 96 -5.79 -10.76 -0.67
CA PHE A 96 -7.13 -11.06 -0.16
C PHE A 96 -7.21 -12.47 0.45
N LEU A 97 -6.74 -13.49 -0.28
CA LEU A 97 -6.76 -14.87 0.20
C LEU A 97 -5.87 -15.07 1.43
N SER A 98 -4.69 -14.45 1.44
CA SER A 98 -3.74 -14.57 2.56
C SER A 98 -4.33 -13.94 3.82
N MET A 99 -4.84 -12.69 3.72
CA MET A 99 -5.45 -12.00 4.84
C MET A 99 -6.70 -12.73 5.35
N SER A 100 -7.56 -13.21 4.44
CA SER A 100 -8.76 -13.96 4.82
C SER A 100 -8.42 -15.23 5.60
N ARG A 101 -7.41 -15.98 5.15
CA ARG A 101 -6.95 -17.20 5.84
C ARG A 101 -6.33 -16.89 7.19
N LEU A 102 -5.50 -15.85 7.27
CA LEU A 102 -4.86 -15.43 8.51
C LEU A 102 -5.89 -15.01 9.54
N LEU A 103 -6.87 -14.18 9.16
CA LEU A 103 -7.94 -13.72 10.05
C LEU A 103 -8.92 -14.83 10.44
N TRP A 104 -9.11 -15.85 9.59
CA TRP A 104 -9.92 -17.01 9.93
C TRP A 104 -9.22 -17.95 10.93
N ALA A 105 -7.91 -18.13 10.80
CA ALA A 105 -7.15 -19.12 11.58
C ALA A 105 -6.51 -18.56 12.86
N PHE A 106 -6.27 -17.25 12.95
CA PHE A 106 -5.47 -16.66 14.01
C PHE A 106 -6.07 -15.38 14.59
N SER A 107 -5.85 -15.17 15.87
CA SER A 107 -6.00 -13.86 16.53
C SER A 107 -4.63 -13.20 16.68
N PHE A 108 -4.51 -11.95 16.25
CA PHE A 108 -3.29 -11.16 16.33
C PHE A 108 -3.33 -10.23 17.56
N GLN A 109 -2.27 -10.24 18.36
CA GLN A 109 -2.10 -9.33 19.49
C GLN A 109 -0.70 -8.72 19.48
N LYS A 110 -0.55 -7.56 20.13
CA LYS A 110 0.76 -6.96 20.35
C LYS A 110 1.59 -7.84 21.28
N ALA A 111 2.90 -7.82 21.11
CA ALA A 111 3.79 -8.40 22.09
C ALA A 111 3.81 -7.57 23.38
N ASP A 112 4.22 -8.19 24.49
CA ASP A 112 4.47 -7.50 25.75
C ASP A 112 5.98 -7.40 25.97
N ASP A 113 6.42 -6.35 26.64
CA ASP A 113 7.78 -6.21 27.14
C ASP A 113 8.01 -7.05 28.42
N ALA A 114 9.20 -6.92 29.01
CA ALA A 114 9.58 -7.64 30.22
C ALA A 114 8.70 -7.30 31.45
N ASP A 115 8.07 -6.12 31.44
CA ASP A 115 7.20 -5.63 32.51
C ASP A 115 5.72 -5.92 32.24
N GLY A 116 5.40 -6.64 31.15
CA GLY A 116 4.04 -7.01 30.77
C GLY A 116 3.25 -5.89 30.09
N LYS A 117 3.93 -4.85 29.56
CA LYS A 117 3.29 -3.75 28.85
C LYS A 117 3.32 -3.99 27.34
N GLU A 118 2.19 -3.69 26.68
CA GLU A 118 2.08 -3.82 25.22
C GLU A 118 3.14 -2.99 24.48
N ILE A 119 3.83 -3.63 23.54
CA ILE A 119 4.74 -3.02 22.58
C ILE A 119 3.92 -2.62 21.36
N VAL A 120 3.81 -1.31 21.11
CA VAL A 120 3.22 -0.78 19.88
C VAL A 120 4.33 -0.71 18.82
N PRO A 121 4.23 -1.44 17.69
CA PRO A 121 5.20 -1.33 16.62
C PRO A 121 5.27 0.10 16.07
N ASP A 122 6.48 0.61 15.90
CA ASP A 122 6.71 1.91 15.27
C ASP A 122 6.39 1.81 13.77
N ALA A 123 5.35 2.53 13.33
CA ALA A 123 4.89 2.54 11.95
C ALA A 123 5.89 3.16 10.96
N ASP A 124 6.87 3.91 11.46
CA ASP A 124 7.92 4.55 10.65
C ASP A 124 9.26 3.81 10.71
N ASN A 125 9.36 2.73 11.49
CA ASN A 125 10.55 1.87 11.51
C ASN A 125 10.56 0.89 10.33
N LEU A 126 10.90 1.43 9.16
CA LEU A 126 10.80 0.75 7.88
C LEU A 126 12.18 0.50 7.25
N THR A 127 12.26 -0.48 6.34
CA THR A 127 13.42 -0.70 5.48
C THR A 127 13.47 0.32 4.35
N GLU A 128 14.68 0.64 3.90
CA GLU A 128 14.89 1.46 2.70
C GLU A 128 14.88 0.59 1.44
N GLY A 129 14.37 1.12 0.33
CA GLY A 129 14.35 0.43 -0.96
C GLY A 129 13.21 0.88 -1.86
N LEU A 130 13.09 0.22 -3.03
CA LEU A 130 11.94 0.37 -3.92
C LEU A 130 10.65 -0.10 -3.25
N PHE A 131 10.76 -1.16 -2.45
CA PHE A 131 9.69 -1.62 -1.57
C PHE A 131 10.05 -1.30 -0.13
N VAL A 132 9.10 -0.71 0.57
CA VAL A 132 9.21 -0.32 1.96
C VAL A 132 8.47 -1.36 2.81
N LEU A 133 9.22 -2.03 3.68
CA LEU A 133 8.70 -3.06 4.59
C LEU A 133 8.92 -2.61 6.04
N PRO A 134 8.07 -3.02 6.98
CA PRO A 134 8.40 -2.88 8.39
C PRO A 134 9.68 -3.66 8.70
N LYS A 135 10.57 -3.09 9.53
CA LYS A 135 11.64 -3.88 10.14
C LYS A 135 11.02 -4.89 11.11
N ALA A 136 11.77 -5.94 11.44
CA ALA A 136 11.32 -6.94 12.40
C ALA A 136 10.85 -6.27 13.70
N PHE A 137 9.64 -6.64 14.15
CA PHE A 137 9.03 -6.19 15.40
C PHE A 137 8.43 -7.42 16.08
N PRO A 138 8.35 -7.44 17.43
CA PRO A 138 7.79 -8.59 18.14
C PRO A 138 6.26 -8.62 18.06
N GLU A 139 5.71 -9.80 17.84
CA GLU A 139 4.27 -10.06 17.74
C GLU A 139 3.83 -11.30 18.55
N LYS A 140 2.56 -11.33 18.96
CA LYS A 140 1.92 -12.52 19.53
C LYS A 140 0.82 -13.01 18.59
N LEU A 141 0.94 -14.27 18.16
CA LEU A 141 -0.03 -14.94 17.32
C LEU A 141 -0.65 -16.11 18.08
N TYR A 142 -1.97 -16.11 18.19
CA TYR A 142 -2.71 -17.24 18.76
C TYR A 142 -3.45 -17.94 17.64
N GLN A 143 -3.24 -19.24 17.50
CA GLN A 143 -4.11 -20.05 16.64
C GLN A 143 -5.47 -20.12 17.31
N GLU A 144 -6.52 -19.69 16.61
CA GLU A 144 -7.86 -20.00 17.04
C GLU A 144 -8.03 -21.51 16.87
N MET A 145 -7.84 -22.28 17.95
CA MET A 145 -8.13 -23.71 17.96
C MET A 145 -9.50 -23.88 17.30
N LEU A 146 -9.54 -24.65 16.20
CA LEU A 146 -10.74 -24.97 15.44
C LEU A 146 -11.94 -24.99 16.40
N LYS A 147 -12.83 -24.00 16.30
CA LYS A 147 -14.08 -23.95 17.08
C LYS A 147 -15.01 -25.14 16.76
N GLU A 148 -14.54 -26.11 15.96
CA GLU A 148 -15.23 -27.30 15.48
C GLU A 148 -14.37 -28.57 15.67
N SER A 149 -14.26 -29.04 16.90
CA SER A 149 -14.25 -30.48 17.21
C SER A 149 -15.17 -30.87 18.37
N ARG A 150 -16.07 -29.96 18.77
CA ARG A 150 -17.21 -30.26 19.65
C ARG A 150 -18.52 -30.23 18.85
N ARG A 151 -18.69 -31.21 17.98
CA ARG A 151 -20.00 -31.77 17.62
C ARG A 151 -19.86 -33.27 17.50
#